data_AF-A0A6P0GBU1-F1
#
_entry.id   AF-A0A6P0GBU1-F1
#
_cell.length_a   1.000
_cell.length_b   1.000
_cell.length_c   1.000
_cell.angle_alpha   90.00
_cell.angle_beta   90.00
_cell.angle_gamma   90.00
#
_symmetry.space_group_name_H-M   'P 1'
#
loop_
_entity.id
_entity.type
_entity.pdbx_description
1 polymer ?
#
loop_
_entity_poly.entity_id
_entity_poly.type
_entity_poly.pdbx_seq_one_letter_code
_entity_poly.pdbx_strand_id
1 'polypeptide(L)'
;MQEVAEYVSPVERALVACLLDRPVRAQRLPVALLSREQTAAELQRLQARKAMDAAYEAELILQLADHSPDDDDPAPSTPGARARSWKPDPELPGVSEFFPAEPAVVLNCGRLSASQRAHHAWTYRTHLPATWAAMRGGELDEYRAMTLVEVLQHTDPAAARAVESRLLPEAADLTAGRLKKKALELLLELDAEAADRRREHAERRADVRVYPSPQEGMATLAADLPAEVAAACHALVDQLARMLEADGDERPIGQLRAAVFTDLLQRPWDDTRPPVTAHLQITATLAALAGRSDEPGEVNGLPITAAQLRDLLAHLDALG
;
A
#
# COMPACT_ATOMS: atom_id res chain seq x y z
N MET A 1 -29.90 3.59 28.26
CA MET A 1 -30.48 3.16 26.97
C MET A 1 -30.24 1.68 26.87
N GLN A 2 -31.31 0.91 26.77
CA GLN A 2 -31.28 -0.56 26.73
C GLN A 2 -30.79 -0.97 25.34
N GLU A 3 -29.63 -1.61 25.25
CA GLU A 3 -29.19 -2.29 24.03
C GLU A 3 -30.24 -3.36 23.70
N VAL A 4 -30.97 -3.14 22.62
CA VAL A 4 -31.80 -4.16 22.01
C VAL A 4 -30.83 -5.05 21.25
N ALA A 5 -30.36 -6.13 21.89
CA ALA A 5 -29.68 -7.19 21.18
C ALA A 5 -30.64 -7.72 20.10
N GLU A 6 -30.31 -7.53 18.82
CA GLU A 6 -31.09 -8.07 17.71
C GLU A 6 -31.16 -9.59 17.85
N TYR A 7 -32.34 -10.10 18.18
CA TYR A 7 -32.57 -11.53 18.30
C TYR A 7 -32.57 -12.16 16.90
N VAL A 8 -31.43 -12.76 16.51
CA VAL A 8 -31.35 -13.57 15.28
C VAL A 8 -31.88 -14.98 15.56
N SER A 9 -32.94 -15.35 14.85
CA SER A 9 -33.61 -16.63 15.04
C SER A 9 -32.69 -17.83 14.69
N PRO A 10 -32.89 -19.00 15.31
CA PRO A 10 -32.17 -20.22 14.93
C PRO A 10 -32.34 -20.59 13.45
N VAL A 11 -33.48 -20.22 12.85
CA VAL A 11 -33.79 -20.45 11.44
C VAL A 11 -32.91 -19.58 10.55
N GLU A 12 -32.73 -18.30 10.87
CA GLU A 12 -31.83 -17.40 10.14
C GLU A 12 -30.37 -17.86 10.24
N ARG A 13 -29.93 -18.31 11.42
CA ARG A 13 -28.58 -18.89 11.59
C ARG A 13 -28.38 -20.16 10.75
N ALA A 14 -29.37 -21.06 10.74
CA ALA A 14 -29.32 -22.28 9.93
C ALA A 14 -29.34 -21.96 8.42
N LEU A 15 -30.10 -20.94 8.00
CA LEU A 15 -30.11 -20.46 6.62
C LEU A 15 -28.76 -19.89 6.21
N VAL A 16 -28.13 -19.05 7.05
CA VAL A 16 -26.79 -18.52 6.79
C VAL A 16 -25.77 -19.63 6.64
N ALA A 17 -25.74 -20.61 7.57
CA ALA A 17 -24.84 -21.76 7.47
C ALA A 17 -25.04 -22.54 6.16
N CYS A 18 -26.30 -22.81 5.79
CA CYS A 18 -26.63 -23.48 4.53
C CYS A 18 -26.23 -22.67 3.28
N LEU A 19 -26.26 -21.34 3.34
CA LEU A 19 -25.81 -20.48 2.24
C LEU A 19 -24.28 -20.46 2.13
N LEU A 20 -23.55 -20.48 3.24
CA LEU A 20 -22.09 -20.51 3.27
C LEU A 20 -21.50 -21.82 2.72
N ASP A 21 -22.21 -22.94 2.86
CA ASP A 21 -21.80 -24.24 2.31
C ASP A 21 -21.97 -24.36 0.79
N ARG A 22 -22.63 -23.39 0.13
CA ARG A 22 -22.83 -23.44 -1.33
C ARG A 22 -21.54 -23.07 -2.05
N PRO A 23 -21.19 -23.75 -3.16
CA PRO A 23 -20.04 -23.37 -3.96
C PRO A 23 -20.27 -21.97 -4.57
N VAL A 24 -19.24 -21.14 -4.55
CA VAL A 24 -19.26 -19.80 -5.16
C VAL A 24 -19.51 -19.93 -6.67
N ARG A 25 -20.55 -19.27 -7.17
CA ARG A 25 -20.90 -19.24 -8.60
C ARG A 25 -20.91 -17.82 -9.11
N ALA A 26 -20.03 -17.52 -10.08
CA ALA A 26 -20.07 -16.26 -10.81
C ALA A 26 -20.87 -16.45 -12.11
N GLN A 27 -21.90 -15.64 -12.31
CA GLN A 27 -22.61 -15.60 -13.59
C GLN A 27 -21.71 -14.95 -14.65
N ARG A 28 -21.37 -15.68 -15.72
CA ARG A 28 -20.50 -15.20 -16.80
C ARG A 28 -21.20 -15.33 -18.15
N LEU A 29 -21.01 -14.32 -19.01
CA LEU A 29 -21.45 -14.38 -20.40
C LEU A 29 -20.42 -15.14 -21.26
N PRO A 30 -20.85 -15.81 -22.34
CA PRO A 30 -19.94 -16.46 -23.28
C PRO A 30 -19.16 -15.41 -24.09
N VAL A 31 -17.96 -15.05 -23.62
CA VAL A 31 -17.13 -13.96 -24.17
C VAL A 31 -16.90 -14.08 -25.68
N ALA A 32 -16.73 -15.31 -26.19
CA ALA A 32 -16.53 -15.57 -27.61
C ALA A 32 -17.71 -15.17 -28.51
N LEU A 33 -18.91 -14.97 -27.95
CA LEU A 33 -20.11 -14.56 -28.67
C LEU A 33 -20.39 -13.05 -28.59
N LEU A 34 -19.60 -12.30 -27.80
CA LEU A 34 -19.83 -10.87 -27.59
C LEU A 34 -19.24 -10.05 -28.74
N SER A 35 -20.00 -9.08 -29.24
CA SER A 35 -19.47 -8.01 -30.08
C SER A 35 -18.48 -7.13 -29.29
N ARG A 36 -17.74 -6.25 -29.99
CA ARG A 36 -16.86 -5.26 -29.33
C ARG A 36 -17.62 -4.37 -28.34
N GLU A 37 -18.81 -3.90 -28.72
CA GLU A 37 -19.66 -3.05 -27.87
C GLU A 37 -20.21 -3.83 -26.67
N GLN A 38 -20.67 -5.06 -26.88
CA GLN A 38 -21.14 -5.93 -25.80
C GLN A 38 -20.01 -6.31 -24.84
N THR A 39 -18.80 -6.51 -25.35
CA THR A 39 -17.60 -6.75 -24.53
C THR A 39 -17.29 -5.54 -23.66
N ALA A 40 -17.35 -4.32 -24.21
CA ALA A 40 -17.16 -3.09 -23.44
C ALA A 40 -18.24 -2.92 -22.34
N ALA A 41 -19.51 -3.18 -22.67
CA ALA A 41 -20.60 -3.13 -21.70
C ALA A 41 -20.44 -4.19 -20.58
N GLU A 42 -20.03 -5.42 -20.92
CA GLU A 42 -19.79 -6.46 -19.91
C GLU A 42 -18.58 -6.13 -19.02
N LEU A 43 -17.54 -5.48 -19.56
CA LEU A 43 -16.43 -4.96 -18.76
C LEU A 43 -16.90 -3.90 -17.76
N GLN A 44 -17.78 -2.97 -18.17
CA GLN A 44 -18.37 -1.99 -17.26
C GLN A 44 -19.20 -2.65 -16.15
N ARG A 45 -20.04 -3.64 -16.51
CA ARG A 45 -20.82 -4.42 -15.52
C ARG A 45 -19.92 -5.18 -14.55
N LEU A 46 -18.80 -5.73 -15.04
CA LEU A 46 -17.84 -6.41 -14.18
C LEU A 46 -17.16 -5.44 -13.21
N GLN A 47 -16.82 -4.22 -13.65
CA GLN A 47 -16.27 -3.20 -12.74
C GLN A 47 -17.28 -2.80 -11.66
N ALA A 48 -18.54 -2.59 -12.02
CA ALA A 48 -19.60 -2.33 -11.04
C ALA A 48 -19.74 -3.46 -10.01
N ARG A 49 -19.73 -4.72 -10.44
CA ARG A 49 -19.75 -5.88 -9.52
C ARG A 49 -18.53 -5.93 -8.61
N LYS A 50 -17.33 -5.66 -9.12
CA LYS A 50 -16.13 -5.59 -8.30
C LYS A 50 -16.23 -4.51 -7.23
N ALA A 51 -16.78 -3.35 -7.58
CA ALA A 51 -17.02 -2.28 -6.61
C ALA A 51 -18.00 -2.70 -5.51
N MET A 52 -19.09 -3.37 -5.88
CA MET A 52 -20.07 -3.92 -4.96
C MET A 52 -19.44 -4.98 -4.04
N ASP A 53 -18.67 -5.91 -4.61
CA ASP A 53 -17.97 -6.96 -3.86
C ASP A 53 -16.93 -6.38 -2.90
N ALA A 54 -16.18 -5.35 -3.30
CA ALA A 54 -15.23 -4.65 -2.44
C ALA A 54 -15.93 -3.91 -1.30
N ALA A 55 -17.09 -3.28 -1.57
CA ALA A 55 -17.89 -2.64 -0.53
C ALA A 55 -18.44 -3.65 0.48
N TYR A 56 -18.83 -4.84 0.00
CA TYR A 56 -19.28 -5.95 0.83
C TYR A 56 -18.14 -6.58 1.64
N GLU A 57 -16.93 -6.70 1.06
CA GLU A 57 -15.73 -7.11 1.82
C GLU A 57 -15.47 -6.15 2.99
N ALA A 58 -15.55 -4.84 2.75
CA ALA A 58 -15.41 -3.84 3.81
C ALA A 58 -16.49 -3.99 4.89
N GLU A 59 -17.74 -4.28 4.51
CA GLU A 59 -18.84 -4.56 5.45
C GLU A 59 -18.55 -5.80 6.32
N LEU A 60 -18.09 -6.90 5.72
CA LEU A 60 -17.73 -8.12 6.43
C LEU A 60 -16.54 -7.90 7.39
N ILE A 61 -15.54 -7.12 6.97
CA ILE A 61 -14.40 -6.78 7.84
C ILE A 61 -14.87 -5.94 9.03
N LEU A 62 -15.77 -4.97 8.82
CA LEU A 62 -16.34 -4.19 9.92
C LEU A 62 -17.19 -5.03 10.85
N GLN A 63 -17.96 -5.99 10.32
CA GLN A 63 -18.72 -6.93 11.14
C GLN A 63 -17.80 -7.79 12.02
N LEU A 64 -16.67 -8.27 11.48
CA LEU A 64 -15.68 -9.00 12.27
C LEU A 64 -15.03 -8.09 13.33
N ALA A 65 -14.76 -6.82 12.99
CA ALA A 65 -14.22 -5.84 13.93
C ALA A 65 -15.19 -5.58 15.08
N ASP A 66 -16.49 -5.43 14.78
CA ASP A 66 -17.54 -5.24 15.78
C ASP A 66 -17.74 -6.49 16.68
N HIS A 67 -17.30 -7.67 16.24
CA HIS A 67 -17.24 -8.90 17.04
C HIS A 67 -15.94 -9.09 17.83
N SER A 68 -15.00 -8.16 17.70
CA SER A 68 -13.67 -8.22 18.31
C SER A 68 -13.40 -6.98 19.18
N PRO A 69 -14.21 -6.71 20.22
CA PRO A 69 -14.00 -5.57 21.09
C PRO A 69 -12.67 -5.65 21.83
N ASP A 70 -12.12 -4.52 22.25
CA ASP A 70 -10.88 -4.41 23.02
C ASP A 70 -11.05 -4.69 24.52
N ASP A 71 -12.23 -5.12 24.96
CA ASP A 71 -12.58 -5.39 26.37
C ASP A 71 -11.63 -6.40 27.05
N ASP A 72 -11.14 -7.38 26.28
CA ASP A 72 -10.25 -8.45 26.75
C ASP A 72 -8.76 -8.19 26.44
N ASP A 73 -8.42 -7.02 25.87
CA ASP A 73 -7.04 -6.69 25.55
C ASP A 73 -6.18 -6.54 26.83
N PRO A 74 -4.93 -7.04 26.82
CA PRO A 74 -4.05 -6.89 27.97
C PRO A 74 -3.80 -5.41 28.29
N ALA A 75 -3.92 -5.06 29.57
CA ALA A 75 -3.68 -3.69 30.00
C ALA A 75 -2.27 -3.20 29.58
N PRO A 76 -2.11 -1.91 29.22
CA PRO A 76 -0.81 -1.37 28.84
C PRO A 76 0.25 -1.74 29.88
N SER A 77 1.43 -2.13 29.42
CA SER A 77 2.59 -2.57 30.23
C SER A 77 2.48 -3.91 30.97
N THR A 78 1.47 -4.74 30.67
CA THR A 78 1.43 -6.14 31.11
C THR A 78 2.08 -7.10 30.09
N PRO A 79 2.56 -8.29 30.52
CA PRO A 79 3.04 -9.31 29.58
C PRO A 79 1.95 -9.67 28.55
N GLY A 80 2.28 -9.59 27.27
CA GLY A 80 1.34 -9.83 26.17
C GLY A 80 0.66 -8.56 25.63
N ALA A 81 0.70 -7.44 26.35
CA ALA A 81 0.29 -6.15 25.81
C ALA A 81 1.24 -5.73 24.69
N ARG A 82 0.70 -5.01 23.69
CA ARG A 82 1.52 -4.46 22.61
C ARG A 82 2.68 -3.62 23.14
N ALA A 83 3.89 -4.06 22.84
CA ALA A 83 5.06 -3.22 22.93
C ALA A 83 4.92 -2.09 21.90
N ARG A 84 5.25 -0.85 22.29
CA ARG A 84 5.31 0.28 21.35
C ARG A 84 6.20 -0.10 20.18
N SER A 85 5.60 -0.43 19.04
CA SER A 85 6.33 -0.71 17.81
C SER A 85 6.79 0.61 17.21
N TRP A 86 7.92 0.59 16.51
CA TRP A 86 8.42 1.76 15.77
C TRP A 86 7.43 2.22 14.68
N LYS A 87 6.53 1.33 14.24
CA LYS A 87 5.46 1.60 13.30
C LYS A 87 4.16 0.97 13.82
N PRO A 88 3.31 1.71 14.54
CA PRO A 88 2.03 1.19 14.99
C PRO A 88 1.15 0.92 13.76
N ASP A 89 0.55 -0.26 13.70
CA ASP A 89 -0.59 -0.53 12.83
C ASP A 89 -1.68 0.51 13.10
N PRO A 90 -2.41 0.98 12.07
CA PRO A 90 -3.54 1.87 12.26
C PRO A 90 -4.52 1.26 13.26
N GLU A 91 -4.70 1.94 14.39
CA GLU A 91 -5.62 1.52 15.44
C GLU A 91 -7.07 1.78 15.00
N LEU A 92 -7.92 0.81 15.29
CA LEU A 92 -9.36 0.89 15.10
C LEU A 92 -9.97 1.18 16.49
N PRO A 93 -10.61 2.34 16.69
CA PRO A 93 -11.19 2.68 17.98
C PRO A 93 -12.21 1.63 18.48
N GLY A 94 -11.98 1.09 19.69
CA GLY A 94 -12.87 0.11 20.34
C GLY A 94 -12.79 -1.31 19.77
N VAL A 95 -11.71 -1.63 19.04
CA VAL A 95 -11.48 -2.94 18.44
C VAL A 95 -10.15 -3.47 18.94
N SER A 96 -10.12 -4.77 19.28
CA SER A 96 -8.94 -5.45 19.81
C SER A 96 -7.71 -5.23 18.95
N GLU A 97 -6.56 -5.02 19.60
CA GLU A 97 -5.28 -4.88 18.93
C GLU A 97 -4.84 -6.13 18.16
N PHE A 98 -5.41 -7.29 18.49
CA PHE A 98 -5.16 -8.56 17.82
C PHE A 98 -6.04 -8.79 16.59
N PHE A 99 -7.10 -7.97 16.41
CA PHE A 99 -8.06 -8.10 15.34
C PHE A 99 -7.42 -8.27 13.95
N PRO A 100 -6.37 -7.52 13.54
CA PRO A 100 -5.78 -7.66 12.21
C PRO A 100 -5.28 -9.08 11.86
N ALA A 101 -5.03 -9.94 12.85
CA ALA A 101 -4.64 -11.32 12.63
C ALA A 101 -5.79 -12.19 12.08
N GLU A 102 -7.04 -11.87 12.44
CA GLU A 102 -8.22 -12.63 11.99
C GLU A 102 -8.47 -12.50 10.48
N PRO A 103 -8.64 -11.30 9.90
CA PRO A 103 -8.79 -11.16 8.46
C PRO A 103 -7.52 -11.56 7.71
N ALA A 104 -6.32 -11.49 8.32
CA ALA A 104 -5.10 -12.01 7.69
C ALA A 104 -5.19 -13.52 7.41
N VAL A 105 -5.71 -14.30 8.38
CA VAL A 105 -5.93 -15.75 8.21
C VAL A 105 -7.06 -16.02 7.22
N VAL A 106 -8.20 -15.33 7.36
CA VAL A 106 -9.38 -15.53 6.50
C VAL A 106 -9.08 -15.20 5.03
N LEU A 107 -8.37 -14.11 4.77
CA LEU A 107 -8.04 -13.63 3.42
C LEU A 107 -6.73 -14.20 2.88
N ASN A 108 -6.01 -15.01 3.68
CA ASN A 108 -4.68 -15.54 3.36
C ASN A 108 -3.71 -14.43 2.90
N CYS A 109 -3.56 -13.39 3.70
CA CYS A 109 -2.68 -12.26 3.41
C CYS A 109 -1.81 -11.88 4.62
N GLY A 110 -0.80 -11.04 4.40
CA GLY A 110 0.05 -10.55 5.49
C GLY A 110 -0.72 -9.63 6.45
N ARG A 111 -0.32 -9.62 7.74
CA ARG A 111 -0.95 -8.78 8.78
C ARG A 111 -1.06 -7.30 8.41
N LEU A 112 -0.02 -6.75 7.78
CA LEU A 112 -0.03 -5.35 7.31
C LEU A 112 -1.14 -5.12 6.27
N SER A 113 -1.30 -6.03 5.30
CA SER A 113 -2.34 -5.93 4.28
C SER A 113 -3.73 -6.03 4.91
N ALA A 114 -3.93 -6.92 5.87
CA ALA A 114 -5.18 -7.07 6.59
C ALA A 114 -5.53 -5.82 7.41
N SER A 115 -4.54 -5.27 8.14
CA SER A 115 -4.68 -4.01 8.88
C SER A 115 -5.06 -2.84 7.98
N GLN A 116 -4.41 -2.71 6.81
CA GLN A 116 -4.77 -1.68 5.83
C GLN A 116 -6.20 -1.81 5.33
N ARG A 117 -6.65 -3.02 4.99
CA ARG A 117 -8.05 -3.26 4.57
C ARG A 117 -9.04 -2.88 5.66
N ALA A 118 -8.76 -3.26 6.91
CA ALA A 118 -9.60 -2.90 8.05
C ALA A 118 -9.64 -1.38 8.29
N HIS A 119 -8.50 -0.70 8.14
CA HIS A 119 -8.46 0.76 8.24
C HIS A 119 -9.23 1.45 7.11
N HIS A 120 -9.15 0.93 5.87
CA HIS A 120 -9.94 1.44 4.75
C HIS A 120 -11.44 1.27 5.02
N ALA A 121 -11.85 0.08 5.47
CA ALA A 121 -13.24 -0.20 5.82
C ALA A 121 -13.75 0.75 6.92
N TRP A 122 -12.95 0.98 7.97
CA TRP A 122 -13.28 1.95 9.00
C TRP A 122 -13.39 3.38 8.48
N THR A 123 -12.51 3.78 7.57
CA THR A 123 -12.56 5.09 6.93
C THR A 123 -13.82 5.26 6.10
N TYR A 124 -14.25 4.23 5.35
CA TYR A 124 -15.54 4.21 4.67
C TYR A 124 -16.71 4.40 5.63
N ARG A 125 -16.71 3.72 6.79
CA ARG A 125 -17.77 3.86 7.80
C ARG A 125 -17.83 5.24 8.43
N THR A 126 -16.69 5.85 8.72
CA THR A 126 -16.60 7.05 9.58
C THR A 126 -16.41 8.36 8.82
N HIS A 127 -15.58 8.36 7.79
CA HIS A 127 -15.18 9.56 7.04
C HIS A 127 -15.86 9.65 5.67
N LEU A 128 -16.06 8.51 5.00
CA LEU A 128 -16.50 8.45 3.60
C LEU A 128 -17.76 7.57 3.37
N PRO A 129 -18.87 7.81 4.09
CA PRO A 129 -20.05 6.98 4.00
C PRO A 129 -20.76 7.07 2.64
N ALA A 130 -20.71 8.22 1.94
CA ALA A 130 -21.36 8.34 0.63
C ALA A 130 -20.55 7.67 -0.49
N THR A 131 -19.21 7.64 -0.37
CA THR A 131 -18.30 6.88 -1.24
C THR A 131 -18.58 5.39 -1.07
N TRP A 132 -18.72 4.93 0.16
CA TRP A 132 -19.06 3.54 0.44
C TRP A 132 -20.43 3.16 -0.15
N ALA A 133 -21.42 4.06 -0.02
CA ALA A 133 -22.71 3.87 -0.66
C ALA A 133 -22.62 3.80 -2.20
N ALA A 134 -21.82 4.66 -2.83
CA ALA A 134 -21.58 4.63 -4.27
C ALA A 134 -20.91 3.32 -4.73
N MET A 135 -19.97 2.79 -3.94
CA MET A 135 -19.37 1.46 -4.21
C MET A 135 -20.42 0.35 -4.10
N ARG A 136 -21.27 0.35 -3.06
CA ARG A 136 -22.39 -0.59 -2.92
C ARG A 136 -23.39 -0.51 -4.09
N GLY A 137 -23.53 0.66 -4.69
CA GLY A 137 -24.32 0.87 -5.91
C GLY A 137 -23.61 0.45 -7.20
N GLY A 138 -22.30 0.16 -7.16
CA GLY A 138 -21.47 -0.09 -8.33
C GLY A 138 -21.19 1.15 -9.19
N GLU A 139 -21.41 2.34 -8.62
CA GLU A 139 -21.27 3.64 -9.29
C GLU A 139 -19.83 4.16 -9.26
N LEU A 140 -19.07 3.79 -8.21
CA LEU A 140 -17.67 4.16 -8.03
C LEU A 140 -16.82 2.91 -7.82
N ASP A 141 -15.77 2.73 -8.62
CA ASP A 141 -14.86 1.60 -8.46
C ASP A 141 -13.97 1.73 -7.22
N GLU A 142 -13.48 0.58 -6.76
CA GLU A 142 -12.62 0.44 -5.58
C GLU A 142 -11.35 1.29 -5.67
N TYR A 143 -10.72 1.40 -6.84
CA TYR A 143 -9.45 2.13 -6.99
C TYR A 143 -9.65 3.64 -6.78
N ARG A 144 -10.74 4.20 -7.32
CA ARG A 144 -11.12 5.59 -7.06
C ARG A 144 -11.56 5.81 -5.62
N ALA A 145 -12.31 4.89 -5.03
CA ALA A 145 -12.70 4.98 -3.63
C ALA A 145 -11.48 4.95 -2.69
N MET A 146 -10.52 4.06 -2.94
CA MET A 146 -9.25 3.99 -2.21
C MET A 146 -8.44 5.29 -2.37
N THR A 147 -8.48 5.91 -3.55
CA THR A 147 -7.85 7.23 -3.77
C THR A 147 -8.44 8.30 -2.83
N LEU A 148 -9.74 8.27 -2.55
CA LEU A 148 -10.36 9.18 -1.59
C LEU A 148 -9.96 8.85 -0.15
N VAL A 149 -9.90 7.56 0.21
CA VAL A 149 -9.39 7.10 1.51
C VAL A 149 -7.97 7.60 1.74
N GLU A 150 -7.07 7.43 0.77
CA GLU A 150 -5.68 7.88 0.87
C GLU A 150 -5.56 9.36 1.26
N VAL A 151 -6.42 10.22 0.68
CA VAL A 151 -6.40 11.66 0.90
C VAL A 151 -7.10 12.06 2.20
N LEU A 152 -8.20 11.38 2.55
CA LEU A 152 -9.14 11.86 3.57
C LEU A 152 -9.08 11.09 4.91
N GLN A 153 -8.40 9.94 4.98
CA GLN A 153 -8.29 9.10 6.20
C GLN A 153 -7.68 9.82 7.42
N HIS A 154 -6.88 10.87 7.21
CA HIS A 154 -6.24 11.66 8.29
C HIS A 154 -6.86 13.06 8.44
N THR A 155 -8.07 13.25 7.93
CA THR A 155 -8.83 14.50 8.05
C THR A 155 -9.94 14.31 9.08
N ASP A 156 -10.38 15.40 9.71
CA ASP A 156 -11.59 15.35 10.53
C ASP A 156 -12.76 14.73 9.74
N PRO A 157 -13.54 13.80 10.33
CA PRO A 157 -14.65 13.14 9.63
C PRO A 157 -15.66 14.11 9.02
N ALA A 158 -15.93 15.26 9.63
CA ALA A 158 -16.87 16.24 9.08
C ALA A 158 -16.30 16.94 7.85
N ALA A 159 -15.01 17.31 7.87
CA ALA A 159 -14.33 17.87 6.70
C ALA A 159 -14.19 16.85 5.57
N ALA A 160 -13.90 15.58 5.88
CA ALA A 160 -13.88 14.50 4.89
C ALA A 160 -15.23 14.33 4.18
N ARG A 161 -16.34 14.30 4.94
CA ARG A 161 -17.70 14.25 4.39
C ARG A 161 -18.05 15.48 3.54
N ALA A 162 -17.56 16.66 3.91
CA ALA A 162 -17.74 17.87 3.11
C ALA A 162 -17.02 17.76 1.75
N VAL A 163 -15.77 17.28 1.71
CA VAL A 163 -15.04 17.04 0.45
C VAL A 163 -15.76 15.99 -0.40
N GLU A 164 -16.13 14.87 0.21
CA GLU A 164 -16.84 13.77 -0.44
C GLU A 164 -18.12 14.25 -1.13
N SER A 165 -18.95 15.04 -0.44
CA SER A 165 -20.23 15.54 -0.98
C SER A 165 -20.07 16.41 -2.23
N ARG A 166 -18.95 17.15 -2.34
CA ARG A 166 -18.66 18.00 -3.50
C ARG A 166 -18.10 17.20 -4.67
N LEU A 167 -17.36 16.13 -4.39
CA LEU A 167 -16.58 15.41 -5.40
C LEU A 167 -17.34 14.23 -6.01
N LEU A 168 -18.18 13.54 -5.22
CA LEU A 168 -18.91 12.35 -5.67
C LEU A 168 -19.74 12.54 -6.95
N PRO A 169 -20.44 13.67 -7.18
CA PRO A 169 -21.26 13.85 -8.39
C PRO A 169 -20.48 13.71 -9.71
N GLU A 170 -19.17 13.98 -9.71
CA GLU A 170 -18.29 13.86 -10.89
C GLU A 170 -17.22 12.77 -10.72
N ALA A 171 -17.16 12.07 -9.58
CA ALA A 171 -16.05 11.19 -9.25
C ALA A 171 -15.87 10.02 -10.22
N ALA A 172 -16.98 9.46 -10.74
CA ALA A 172 -16.96 8.35 -11.68
C ALA A 172 -16.36 8.74 -13.05
N ASP A 173 -16.48 10.01 -13.44
CA ASP A 173 -15.99 10.54 -14.73
C ASP A 173 -14.53 11.00 -14.68
N LEU A 174 -13.97 11.15 -13.48
CA LEU A 174 -12.58 11.56 -13.28
C LEU A 174 -11.64 10.35 -13.34
N THR A 175 -10.41 10.57 -13.83
CA THR A 175 -9.34 9.59 -13.60
C THR A 175 -8.90 9.67 -12.13
N ALA A 176 -8.39 8.57 -11.57
CA ALA A 176 -7.94 8.55 -10.17
C ALA A 176 -6.94 9.67 -9.84
N GLY A 177 -6.00 9.97 -10.75
CA GLY A 177 -5.06 11.09 -10.55
C GLY A 177 -5.74 12.46 -10.50
N ARG A 178 -6.76 12.70 -11.34
CA ARG A 178 -7.56 13.94 -11.30
C ARG A 178 -8.44 14.00 -10.05
N LEU A 179 -9.00 12.88 -9.65
CA LEU A 179 -9.79 12.74 -8.42
C LEU A 179 -8.95 13.08 -7.19
N LYS A 180 -7.74 12.50 -7.09
CA LYS A 180 -6.76 12.78 -6.02
C LYS A 180 -6.43 14.27 -5.95
N LYS A 181 -6.11 14.86 -7.10
CA LYS A 181 -5.79 16.29 -7.19
C LYS A 181 -6.94 17.17 -6.71
N LYS A 182 -8.16 16.94 -7.22
CA LYS A 182 -9.35 17.71 -6.81
C LYS A 182 -9.68 17.53 -5.33
N ALA A 183 -9.57 16.30 -4.80
CA ALA A 183 -9.78 16.04 -3.38
C ALA A 183 -8.80 16.83 -2.50
N LEU A 184 -7.53 16.90 -2.90
CA LEU A 184 -6.52 17.71 -2.21
C LEU A 184 -6.80 19.21 -2.29
N GLU A 185 -7.20 19.71 -3.47
CA GLU A 185 -7.58 21.13 -3.65
C GLU A 185 -8.76 21.51 -2.75
N LEU A 186 -9.84 20.72 -2.75
CA LEU A 186 -11.00 20.93 -1.88
C LEU A 186 -10.65 20.85 -0.39
N LEU A 187 -9.76 19.93 -0.02
CA LEU A 187 -9.29 19.80 1.36
C LEU A 187 -8.50 21.04 1.80
N LEU A 188 -7.64 21.58 0.94
CA LEU A 188 -6.89 22.81 1.18
C LEU A 188 -7.81 24.04 1.30
N GLU A 189 -8.87 24.11 0.49
CA GLU A 189 -9.88 25.17 0.58
C GLU A 189 -10.66 25.14 1.90
N LEU A 190 -10.95 23.94 2.42
CA LEU A 190 -11.74 23.75 3.64
C LEU A 190 -10.92 23.91 4.91
N ASP A 191 -9.67 23.43 4.92
CA ASP A 191 -8.82 23.43 6.12
C ASP A 191 -7.32 23.49 5.76
N ALA A 192 -6.90 24.67 5.33
CA ALA A 192 -5.49 24.97 5.03
C ALA A 192 -4.58 24.74 6.24
N GLU A 193 -5.03 25.08 7.46
CA GLU A 193 -4.23 24.91 8.67
C GLU A 193 -4.01 23.43 9.02
N ALA A 194 -5.01 22.56 8.86
CA ALA A 194 -4.81 21.12 9.05
C ALA A 194 -3.91 20.53 7.98
N ALA A 195 -3.96 21.04 6.75
CA ALA A 195 -3.02 20.65 5.72
C ALA A 195 -1.58 21.02 6.08
N ASP A 196 -1.35 22.22 6.63
CA ASP A 196 -0.04 22.65 7.13
C ASP A 196 0.44 21.80 8.31
N ARG A 197 -0.42 21.55 9.32
CA ARG A 197 -0.07 20.66 10.43
C ARG A 197 0.32 19.26 9.97
N ARG A 198 -0.39 18.72 8.96
CA ARG A 198 -0.04 17.41 8.37
C ARG A 198 1.27 17.44 7.61
N ARG A 199 1.55 18.52 6.87
CA ARG A 199 2.84 18.73 6.21
C ARG A 199 3.96 18.73 7.24
N GLU A 200 3.84 19.51 8.32
CA GLU A 200 4.83 19.52 9.40
C GLU A 200 5.02 18.14 10.05
N HIS A 201 3.93 17.38 10.25
CA HIS A 201 4.03 16.02 10.79
C HIS A 201 4.66 15.03 9.80
N ALA A 202 4.39 15.17 8.50
CA ALA A 202 5.03 14.37 7.45
C ALA A 202 6.53 14.70 7.37
N GLU A 203 6.90 15.98 7.46
CA GLU A 203 8.29 16.45 7.52
C GLU A 203 9.03 15.85 8.73
N ARG A 204 8.37 15.77 9.91
CA ARG A 204 8.94 15.12 11.10
C ARG A 204 9.12 13.61 10.95
N ARG A 205 8.39 12.97 10.03
CA ARG A 205 8.48 11.54 9.70
C ARG A 205 9.24 11.28 8.39
N ALA A 206 9.88 12.30 7.83
CA ALA A 206 10.73 12.15 6.65
C ALA A 206 11.77 11.07 6.92
N ASP A 207 11.84 10.09 6.02
CA ASP A 207 12.65 8.90 6.19
C ASP A 207 13.12 8.37 4.84
N VAL A 208 14.21 7.61 4.86
CA VAL A 208 14.78 6.93 3.70
C VAL A 208 14.66 5.43 3.92
N ARG A 209 13.99 4.73 3.01
CA ARG A 209 13.62 3.32 3.15
C ARG A 209 14.03 2.52 1.93
N VAL A 210 14.35 1.25 2.14
CA VAL A 210 14.65 0.28 1.08
C VAL A 210 13.51 -0.71 0.97
N TYR A 211 13.03 -0.91 -0.26
CA TYR A 211 11.98 -1.87 -0.58
C TYR A 211 12.51 -2.95 -1.54
N PRO A 212 12.10 -4.22 -1.37
CA PRO A 212 12.27 -5.24 -2.39
C PRO A 212 11.68 -4.77 -3.74
N SER A 213 12.44 -4.91 -4.84
CA SER A 213 11.87 -4.73 -6.17
C SER A 213 11.28 -6.06 -6.66
N PRO A 214 10.17 -6.06 -7.42
CA PRO A 214 9.70 -7.26 -8.12
C PRO A 214 10.65 -7.69 -9.25
N GLN A 215 11.61 -6.84 -9.63
CA GLN A 215 12.66 -7.18 -10.59
C GLN A 215 13.82 -7.88 -9.87
N GLU A 216 14.26 -9.01 -10.44
CA GLU A 216 15.31 -9.86 -9.85
C GLU A 216 16.59 -9.09 -9.55
N GLY A 217 17.09 -9.24 -8.31
CA GLY A 217 18.32 -8.61 -7.83
C GLY A 217 18.29 -7.08 -7.71
N MET A 218 17.10 -6.47 -7.77
CA MET A 218 16.93 -5.02 -7.62
C MET A 218 16.25 -4.67 -6.29
N ALA A 219 16.57 -3.49 -5.77
CA ALA A 219 15.88 -2.89 -4.63
C ALA A 219 15.60 -1.41 -4.92
N THR A 220 14.55 -0.88 -4.31
CA THR A 220 14.17 0.53 -4.44
C THR A 220 14.56 1.28 -3.18
N LEU A 221 15.45 2.27 -3.30
CA LEU A 221 15.69 3.28 -2.27
C LEU A 221 14.70 4.43 -2.49
N ALA A 222 13.86 4.72 -1.51
CA ALA A 222 12.88 5.80 -1.57
C ALA A 222 13.02 6.74 -0.37
N ALA A 223 12.81 8.03 -0.60
CA ALA A 223 12.87 9.07 0.43
C ALA A 223 11.56 9.85 0.45
N ASP A 224 11.00 10.06 1.64
CA ASP A 224 9.90 11.01 1.86
C ASP A 224 10.52 12.38 2.17
N LEU A 225 10.31 13.36 1.29
CA LEU A 225 10.89 14.70 1.39
C LEU A 225 9.82 15.77 1.13
N PRO A 226 10.01 17.03 1.59
CA PRO A 226 9.22 18.15 1.10
C PRO A 226 9.26 18.21 -0.44
N ALA A 227 8.13 18.58 -1.06
CA ALA A 227 7.95 18.45 -2.52
C ALA A 227 9.01 19.26 -3.30
N GLU A 228 9.32 20.46 -2.83
CA GLU A 228 10.34 21.35 -3.39
C GLU A 228 11.76 20.76 -3.25
N VAL A 229 12.05 20.08 -2.15
CA VAL A 229 13.34 19.42 -1.93
C VAL A 229 13.46 18.19 -2.84
N ALA A 230 12.41 17.37 -2.94
CA ALA A 230 12.37 16.24 -3.85
C ALA A 230 12.56 16.66 -5.32
N ALA A 231 11.90 17.76 -5.72
CA ALA A 231 12.04 18.33 -7.06
C ALA A 231 13.47 18.81 -7.33
N ALA A 232 14.10 19.49 -6.37
CA ALA A 232 15.50 19.92 -6.50
C ALA A 232 16.47 18.74 -6.61
N CYS A 233 16.31 17.71 -5.77
CA CYS A 233 17.11 16.49 -5.83
C CYS A 233 16.98 15.76 -7.17
N HIS A 234 15.74 15.58 -7.66
CA HIS A 234 15.51 14.95 -8.96
C HIS A 234 16.08 15.77 -10.11
N ALA A 235 15.95 17.10 -10.08
CA ALA A 235 16.50 17.99 -11.10
C ALA A 235 18.03 17.89 -11.19
N LEU A 236 18.73 17.83 -10.05
CA LEU A 236 20.18 17.64 -10.03
C LEU A 236 20.58 16.30 -10.65
N VAL A 237 19.91 15.21 -10.27
CA VAL A 237 20.18 13.87 -10.82
C VAL A 237 19.92 13.82 -12.33
N ASP A 238 18.81 14.38 -12.79
CA ASP A 238 18.47 14.45 -14.23
C ASP A 238 19.49 15.28 -15.00
N GLN A 239 19.92 16.43 -14.45
CA GLN A 239 20.93 17.28 -15.07
C GLN A 239 22.26 16.54 -15.26
N LEU A 240 22.78 15.92 -14.20
CA LEU A 240 24.05 15.18 -14.26
C LEU A 240 23.97 13.95 -15.18
N ALA A 241 22.84 13.25 -15.19
CA ALA A 241 22.64 12.13 -16.10
C ALA A 241 22.63 12.57 -17.58
N ARG A 242 22.03 13.72 -17.89
CA ARG A 242 22.08 14.29 -19.25
C ARG A 242 23.47 14.80 -19.63
N MET A 243 24.28 15.21 -18.67
CA MET A 243 25.69 15.54 -18.94
C MET A 243 26.47 14.30 -19.37
N LEU A 244 26.29 13.15 -18.68
CA LEU A 244 26.90 11.88 -19.10
C LEU A 244 26.44 11.43 -20.49
N GLU A 245 25.15 11.56 -20.78
CA GLU A 245 24.60 11.27 -22.12
C GLU A 245 25.23 12.17 -23.18
N ALA A 246 25.36 13.48 -22.90
CA ALA A 246 26.01 14.43 -23.80
C ALA A 246 27.51 14.17 -24.00
N ASP A 247 28.19 13.61 -23.00
CA ASP A 247 29.59 13.20 -23.04
C ASP A 247 29.81 11.86 -23.77
N GLY A 248 28.74 11.24 -24.28
CA GLY A 248 28.79 10.06 -25.15
C GLY A 248 28.50 8.73 -24.46
N ASP A 249 27.96 8.73 -23.24
CA ASP A 249 27.52 7.50 -22.59
C ASP A 249 26.25 6.95 -23.28
N GLU A 250 26.37 5.76 -23.87
CA GLU A 250 25.29 5.12 -24.65
C GLU A 250 24.21 4.44 -23.79
N ARG A 251 24.37 4.41 -22.45
CA ARG A 251 23.39 3.80 -21.55
C ARG A 251 22.07 4.59 -21.58
N PRO A 252 20.90 3.94 -21.44
CA PRO A 252 19.62 4.64 -21.36
C PRO A 252 19.59 5.66 -20.21
N ILE A 253 18.94 6.82 -20.42
CA ILE A 253 18.88 7.92 -19.44
C ILE A 253 18.36 7.49 -18.06
N GLY A 254 17.53 6.45 -17.98
CA GLY A 254 17.11 5.86 -16.71
C GLY A 254 18.26 5.19 -15.93
N GLN A 255 19.14 4.48 -16.63
CA GLN A 255 20.32 3.85 -16.05
C GLN A 255 21.35 4.91 -15.61
N LEU A 256 21.54 5.97 -16.41
CA LEU A 256 22.42 7.09 -16.06
C LEU A 256 21.96 7.81 -14.79
N ARG A 257 20.66 8.09 -14.66
CA ARG A 257 20.09 8.68 -13.44
C ARG A 257 20.31 7.80 -12.22
N ALA A 258 20.13 6.48 -12.34
CA ALA A 258 20.38 5.54 -11.24
C ALA A 258 21.87 5.49 -10.85
N ALA A 259 22.78 5.53 -11.83
CA ALA A 259 24.22 5.58 -11.59
C ALA A 259 24.61 6.87 -10.85
N VAL A 260 24.22 8.04 -11.37
CA VAL A 260 24.46 9.35 -10.75
C VAL A 260 23.90 9.41 -9.32
N PHE A 261 22.69 8.92 -9.11
CA PHE A 261 22.08 8.90 -7.80
C PHE A 261 22.90 8.06 -6.80
N THR A 262 23.36 6.88 -7.23
CA THR A 262 24.21 6.00 -6.41
C THR A 262 25.54 6.66 -6.09
N ASP A 263 26.15 7.26 -7.10
CA ASP A 263 27.42 7.96 -7.05
C ASP A 263 27.39 9.14 -6.06
N LEU A 264 26.33 9.96 -6.08
CA LEU A 264 26.17 11.07 -5.13
C LEU A 264 26.08 10.59 -3.67
N LEU A 265 25.55 9.39 -3.42
CA LEU A 265 25.41 8.81 -2.09
C LEU A 265 26.67 8.09 -1.62
N GLN A 266 27.32 7.32 -2.51
CA GLN A 266 28.52 6.54 -2.20
C GLN A 266 29.79 7.39 -2.25
N ARG A 267 29.79 8.45 -3.06
CA ARG A 267 30.89 9.40 -3.29
C ARG A 267 32.22 8.71 -3.62
N PRO A 268 32.29 7.87 -4.66
CA PRO A 268 33.52 7.15 -5.01
C PRO A 268 34.70 8.05 -5.40
N TRP A 269 34.48 9.35 -5.62
CA TRP A 269 35.52 10.34 -5.94
C TRP A 269 36.03 11.15 -4.74
N ASP A 270 35.41 11.03 -3.55
CA ASP A 270 35.73 11.88 -2.39
C ASP A 270 36.48 11.11 -1.31
N ASP A 271 37.80 11.00 -1.48
CA ASP A 271 38.72 10.37 -0.53
C ASP A 271 38.93 11.18 0.77
N THR A 272 38.35 12.39 0.87
CA THR A 272 38.48 13.22 2.08
C THR A 272 37.53 12.82 3.20
N ARG A 273 36.55 11.97 2.89
CA ARG A 273 35.53 11.49 3.85
C ARG A 273 35.73 10.01 4.15
N PRO A 274 35.20 9.52 5.28
CA PRO A 274 35.17 8.09 5.54
C PRO A 274 34.45 7.34 4.39
N PRO A 275 34.96 6.16 3.99
CA PRO A 275 34.31 5.34 2.98
C PRO A 275 32.91 4.94 3.43
N VAL A 276 31.99 4.80 2.48
CA VAL A 276 30.63 4.35 2.77
C VAL A 276 30.66 2.85 3.09
N THR A 277 30.30 2.51 4.32
CA THR A 277 30.23 1.12 4.79
C THR A 277 28.78 0.67 4.93
N ALA A 278 28.49 -0.57 4.54
CA ALA A 278 27.20 -1.20 4.73
C ALA A 278 27.34 -2.59 5.38
N HIS A 279 26.33 -2.99 6.16
CA HIS A 279 26.20 -4.37 6.61
C HIS A 279 25.34 -5.14 5.59
N LEU A 280 25.91 -6.19 4.99
CA LEU A 280 25.22 -7.05 4.03
C LEU A 280 25.08 -8.46 4.61
N GLN A 281 23.85 -8.95 4.72
CA GLN A 281 23.56 -10.34 5.07
C GLN A 281 23.41 -11.15 3.79
N ILE A 282 24.32 -12.11 3.57
CA ILE A 282 24.28 -13.01 2.41
C ILE A 282 23.86 -14.40 2.87
N THR A 283 22.79 -14.94 2.28
CA THR A 283 22.32 -16.31 2.53
C THR A 283 22.46 -17.11 1.23
N ALA A 284 23.27 -18.17 1.23
CA ALA A 284 23.43 -19.03 0.07
C ALA A 284 23.91 -20.42 0.50
N THR A 285 23.76 -21.42 -0.38
CA THR A 285 24.32 -22.75 -0.11
C THR A 285 25.84 -22.72 -0.23
N LEU A 286 26.53 -23.57 0.53
CA LEU A 286 28.00 -23.71 0.44
C LEU A 286 28.45 -24.11 -0.98
N ALA A 287 27.61 -24.80 -1.74
CA ALA A 287 27.89 -25.14 -3.12
C ALA A 287 27.79 -23.92 -4.04
N ALA A 288 26.79 -23.07 -3.87
CA ALA A 288 26.64 -21.81 -4.62
C ALA A 288 27.78 -20.83 -4.31
N LEU A 289 28.16 -20.67 -3.04
CA LEU A 289 29.30 -19.84 -2.62
C LEU A 289 30.63 -20.32 -3.22
N ALA A 290 30.81 -21.63 -3.35
CA ALA A 290 32.01 -22.21 -3.93
C ALA A 290 31.98 -22.30 -5.47
N GLY A 291 30.96 -21.74 -6.13
CA GLY A 291 30.79 -21.80 -7.58
C GLY A 291 30.52 -23.20 -8.13
N ARG A 292 30.06 -24.14 -7.30
CA ARG A 292 29.74 -25.54 -7.66
C ARG A 292 28.25 -25.79 -7.90
N SER A 293 27.42 -24.77 -7.72
CA SER A 293 25.97 -24.82 -7.90
C SER A 293 25.48 -23.49 -8.47
N ASP A 294 24.38 -23.56 -9.23
CA ASP A 294 23.64 -22.40 -9.74
C ASP A 294 22.37 -22.12 -8.91
N GLU A 295 22.27 -22.68 -7.71
CA GLU A 295 21.23 -22.33 -6.75
C GLU A 295 21.29 -20.82 -6.42
N PRO A 296 20.13 -20.14 -6.37
CA PRO A 296 20.07 -18.73 -6.03
C PRO A 296 20.51 -18.48 -4.59
N GLY A 297 21.03 -17.28 -4.35
CA GLY A 297 21.32 -16.77 -3.01
C GLY A 297 20.35 -15.65 -2.64
N GLU A 298 20.57 -15.05 -1.48
CA GLU A 298 19.84 -13.87 -1.02
C GLU A 298 20.82 -12.83 -0.47
N VAL A 299 20.51 -11.55 -0.68
CA VAL A 299 21.19 -10.41 -0.05
C VAL A 299 20.15 -9.59 0.71
N ASN A 300 20.30 -9.47 2.03
CA ASN A 300 19.34 -8.83 2.93
C ASN A 300 17.91 -9.36 2.75
N GLY A 301 17.76 -10.67 2.51
CA GLY A 301 16.48 -11.33 2.25
C GLY A 301 15.90 -11.13 0.85
N LEU A 302 16.63 -10.48 -0.06
CA LEU A 302 16.25 -10.34 -1.47
C LEU A 302 16.91 -11.43 -2.31
N PRO A 303 16.14 -12.24 -3.08
CA PRO A 303 16.72 -13.27 -3.91
C PRO A 303 17.58 -12.67 -5.02
N ILE A 304 18.75 -13.26 -5.22
CA ILE A 304 19.71 -12.95 -6.29
C ILE A 304 20.13 -14.22 -7.01
N THR A 305 20.48 -14.09 -8.29
CA THR A 305 21.00 -15.21 -9.07
C THR A 305 22.37 -15.66 -8.54
N ALA A 306 22.74 -16.90 -8.81
CA ALA A 306 24.08 -17.40 -8.48
C ALA A 306 25.20 -16.60 -9.17
N ALA A 307 24.94 -16.04 -10.36
CA ALA A 307 25.87 -15.15 -11.05
C ALA A 307 26.07 -13.83 -10.29
N GLN A 308 24.98 -13.16 -9.91
CA GLN A 308 25.03 -11.92 -9.11
C GLN A 308 25.71 -12.15 -7.75
N LEU A 309 25.51 -13.31 -7.13
CA LEU A 309 26.18 -13.68 -5.89
C LEU A 309 27.70 -13.74 -6.08
N ARG A 310 28.17 -14.37 -7.16
CA ARG A 310 29.59 -14.46 -7.50
C ARG A 310 30.18 -13.08 -7.81
N ASP A 311 29.48 -12.28 -8.61
CA ASP A 311 29.90 -10.92 -8.93
C ASP A 311 30.02 -10.06 -7.67
N LEU A 312 29.05 -10.15 -6.77
CA LEU A 312 29.08 -9.44 -5.49
C LEU A 312 30.28 -9.86 -4.64
N LEU A 313 30.51 -11.17 -4.48
CA LEU A 313 31.63 -11.66 -3.67
C LEU A 313 32.99 -11.32 -4.29
N ALA A 314 33.09 -11.26 -5.62
CA ALA A 314 34.28 -10.77 -6.31
C ALA A 314 34.52 -9.27 -6.08
N HIS A 315 33.46 -8.44 -6.13
CA HIS A 315 33.56 -7.00 -5.82
C HIS A 315 33.93 -6.72 -4.36
N LEU A 316 33.63 -7.64 -3.44
CA LEU A 316 33.95 -7.52 -2.02
C LEU A 316 35.35 -8.07 -1.66
N ASP A 317 36.16 -8.44 -2.65
CA ASP A 317 37.43 -9.17 -2.47
C ASP A 317 37.28 -10.45 -1.60
N ALA A 318 36.06 -10.99 -1.49
CA ALA A 318 35.73 -12.11 -0.62
C ALA A 318 36.06 -13.47 -1.24
N LEU A 319 36.33 -13.51 -2.56
CA LEU A 319 36.66 -14.74 -3.27
C LEU A 319 38.16 -15.03 -3.42
N GLY A 320 39.05 -14.07 -3.10
CA GLY A 320 40.51 -14.27 -3.13
C GLY A 320 41.11 -14.38 -4.53
#